data_AF-A0A072PH27-F1
#
_entry.id   AF-A0A072PH27-F1
#
_cell.length_a   1.000
_cell.length_b   1.000
_cell.length_c   1.000
_cell.angle_alpha   90.00
_cell.angle_beta   90.00
_cell.angle_gamma   90.00
#
_symmetry.space_group_name_H-M   'P 1'
#
loop_
_entity.id
_entity.type
_entity.pdbx_description
1 polymer ?
#
loop_
_entity_poly.entity_id
_entity_poly.type
_entity_poly.pdbx_seq_one_letter_code
_entity_poly.pdbx_strand_id
1 'polypeptide(L)'
;MAGKKDKPPRPEPKAETRTSFMFPRLHKDVAKEVSNNLKSTWFNRNDSDSDVINEWQTNVMGRFRCTNEACDSKGWSSKKVAILIRGYATNGYNAAVFNQRCRECDQLGTFTLDKQSYIDRVAYRIQKWAGVELERQQYTPKRGLPHETEFCEGCKKGVCRQAGI
;
A
#
# COMPACT_ATOMS: atom_id res chain seq x y z
N MET A 1 -32.01 25.63 -35.17
CA MET A 1 -31.65 24.26 -34.73
C MET A 1 -30.25 24.33 -34.13
N ALA A 2 -30.11 24.17 -32.81
CA ALA A 2 -28.81 24.26 -32.15
C ALA A 2 -28.04 22.95 -32.34
N GLY A 3 -26.91 23.01 -33.05
CA GLY A 3 -26.03 21.86 -33.25
C GLY A 3 -25.46 21.36 -31.93
N LYS A 4 -25.62 20.06 -31.67
CA LYS A 4 -24.93 19.38 -30.56
C LYS A 4 -23.43 19.44 -30.86
N LYS A 5 -22.67 20.14 -30.02
CA LYS A 5 -21.21 20.10 -30.08
C LYS A 5 -20.77 18.73 -29.55
N ASP A 6 -20.14 17.93 -30.40
CA ASP A 6 -19.53 16.67 -29.99
C ASP A 6 -18.43 16.94 -28.96
N LYS A 7 -18.52 16.22 -27.85
CA LYS A 7 -17.54 16.28 -26.75
C LYS A 7 -16.30 15.53 -27.20
N PRO A 8 -15.08 16.06 -27.00
CA PRO A 8 -13.86 15.37 -27.39
C PRO A 8 -13.78 13.99 -26.71
N PRO A 9 -13.26 12.96 -27.39
CA PRO A 9 -13.12 11.63 -26.82
C PRO A 9 -12.30 11.70 -25.53
N ARG A 10 -12.81 11.05 -24.48
CA ARG A 10 -12.11 10.97 -23.19
C ARG A 10 -10.82 10.16 -23.43
N PRO A 11 -9.65 10.63 -22.99
CA PRO A 11 -8.42 9.86 -23.15
C PRO A 11 -8.59 8.50 -22.50
N GLU A 12 -8.21 7.43 -23.22
CA GLU A 12 -8.27 6.07 -22.74
C GLU A 12 -7.49 5.93 -21.41
N PRO A 13 -8.03 5.22 -20.41
CA PRO A 13 -7.29 4.98 -19.18
C PRO A 13 -6.01 4.19 -19.50
N LYS A 14 -4.84 4.81 -19.32
CA LYS A 14 -3.56 4.09 -19.42
C LYS A 14 -3.55 2.95 -18.41
N ALA A 15 -3.23 1.74 -18.88
CA ALA A 15 -3.07 0.57 -18.02
C ALA A 15 -2.00 0.83 -16.95
N GLU A 16 -2.26 0.38 -15.72
CA GLU A 16 -1.28 0.45 -14.63
C GLU A 16 -0.14 -0.54 -14.90
N THR A 17 1.10 -0.10 -14.70
CA THR A 17 2.30 -0.93 -14.90
C THR A 17 3.11 -1.11 -13.61
N ARG A 18 2.79 -0.34 -12.57
CA ARG A 18 3.53 -0.36 -11.30
C ARG A 18 3.11 -1.55 -10.46
N THR A 19 4.08 -2.38 -10.09
CA THR A 19 3.92 -3.53 -9.19
C THR A 19 3.98 -3.12 -7.71
N SER A 20 4.46 -1.92 -7.41
CA SER A 20 4.51 -1.34 -6.07
C SER A 20 4.40 0.18 -6.10
N PHE A 21 4.04 0.76 -4.95
CA PHE A 21 3.90 2.19 -4.75
C PHE A 21 4.52 2.60 -3.42
N MET A 22 5.10 3.79 -3.40
CA MET A 22 5.44 4.50 -2.17
C MET A 22 4.60 5.77 -2.04
N PHE A 23 4.37 6.23 -0.81
CA PHE A 23 3.48 7.36 -0.52
C PHE A 23 4.20 8.50 0.21
N PRO A 24 5.23 9.15 -0.40
CA PRO A 24 5.98 10.25 0.24
C PRO A 24 5.07 11.41 0.68
N ARG A 25 3.95 11.62 -0.02
CA ARG A 25 2.97 12.68 0.33
C ARG A 25 2.26 12.45 1.67
N LEU A 26 2.22 11.21 2.17
CA LEU A 26 1.65 10.88 3.48
C LEU A 26 2.68 11.01 4.62
N HIS A 27 3.93 11.39 4.32
CA HIS A 27 4.97 11.50 5.34
C HIS A 27 4.59 12.47 6.46
N LYS A 28 3.95 13.60 6.14
CA LYS A 28 3.52 14.58 7.16
C LYS A 28 2.52 13.96 8.14
N ASP A 29 1.59 13.15 7.66
CA ASP A 29 0.59 12.50 8.50
C ASP A 29 1.22 11.39 9.37
N VAL A 30 2.14 10.61 8.79
CA VAL A 30 2.93 9.62 9.54
C VAL A 30 3.79 10.31 10.61
N ALA A 31 4.48 11.39 10.27
CA ALA A 31 5.33 12.13 11.20
C ALA A 31 4.50 12.74 12.35
N LYS A 32 3.29 13.22 12.06
CA LYS A 32 2.35 13.69 13.09
C LYS A 32 1.98 12.56 14.06
N GLU A 33 1.62 11.39 13.55
CA GLU A 33 1.28 10.23 14.39
C GLU A 33 2.48 9.75 15.24
N VAL A 34 3.69 9.81 14.67
CA VAL A 34 4.94 9.47 15.36
C VAL A 34 5.34 10.52 16.42
N SER A 35 5.03 11.80 16.19
CA SER A 35 5.50 12.92 17.01
C SER A 35 5.02 12.89 18.46
N ASN A 36 3.96 12.14 18.75
CA ASN A 36 3.48 11.91 20.11
C ASN A 36 4.54 11.23 20.99
N ASN A 37 5.44 10.44 20.38
CA ASN A 37 6.40 9.60 21.10
C ASN A 37 7.86 9.77 20.64
N LEU A 38 8.13 10.40 19.50
CA LEU A 38 9.48 10.59 18.95
C LEU A 38 9.71 12.02 18.44
N LYS A 39 10.93 12.52 18.60
CA LYS A 39 11.30 13.89 18.19
C LYS A 39 11.23 14.13 16.68
N SER A 40 11.61 13.15 15.86
CA SER A 40 11.62 13.27 14.40
C SER A 40 11.66 11.92 13.70
N THR A 41 11.19 11.92 12.46
CA THR A 41 11.31 10.84 11.46
C THR A 41 11.44 11.47 10.08
N TRP A 42 12.05 10.77 9.13
CA TRP A 42 12.25 11.26 7.76
C TRP A 42 11.94 10.17 6.73
N PHE A 43 11.53 10.58 5.53
CA PHE A 43 11.17 9.66 4.45
C PHE A 43 12.33 9.46 3.46
N ASN A 44 12.79 8.22 3.31
CA ASN A 44 13.75 7.83 2.29
C ASN A 44 13.03 7.63 0.94
N ARG A 45 13.41 8.38 -0.08
CA ARG A 45 12.83 8.28 -1.42
C ARG A 45 13.42 7.16 -2.27
N ASN A 46 14.55 6.60 -1.85
CA ASN A 46 15.18 5.50 -2.55
C ASN A 46 14.47 4.19 -2.21
N ASP A 47 14.09 3.41 -3.22
CA ASP A 47 13.56 2.05 -3.07
C ASP A 47 14.70 1.06 -3.32
N SER A 48 15.67 1.04 -2.41
CA SER A 48 16.82 0.13 -2.43
C SER A 48 17.01 -0.48 -1.06
N ASP A 49 17.62 -1.66 -1.01
CA ASP A 49 17.94 -2.32 0.25
C ASP A 49 19.25 -1.79 0.89
N SER A 50 19.95 -0.86 0.23
CA SER A 50 21.13 -0.18 0.77
C SER A 50 20.79 0.58 2.07
N ASP A 51 21.65 0.43 3.08
CA ASP A 51 21.56 1.11 4.39
C ASP A 51 20.31 0.78 5.23
N VAL A 52 19.56 -0.26 4.83
CA VAL A 52 18.43 -0.76 5.60
C VAL A 52 18.95 -1.43 6.86
N ILE A 53 18.49 -0.95 8.02
CA ILE A 53 18.86 -1.50 9.33
C ILE A 53 17.77 -2.39 9.93
N ASN A 54 16.54 -2.28 9.42
CA ASN A 54 15.42 -3.11 9.82
C ASN A 54 14.35 -3.17 8.73
N GLU A 55 13.62 -4.28 8.71
CA GLU A 55 12.51 -4.49 7.79
C GLU A 55 11.31 -5.08 8.53
N TRP A 56 10.11 -4.76 8.05
CA TRP A 56 8.89 -5.32 8.58
C TRP A 56 7.83 -5.50 7.51
N GLN A 57 7.39 -6.75 7.38
CA GLN A 57 6.31 -7.15 6.50
C GLN A 57 4.98 -7.16 7.25
N THR A 58 3.99 -6.47 6.69
CA THR A 58 2.61 -6.45 7.19
C THR A 58 1.65 -6.20 6.04
N ASN A 59 0.39 -5.90 6.35
CA ASN A 59 -0.63 -5.60 5.37
C ASN A 59 -1.33 -4.26 5.67
N VAL A 60 -1.70 -3.56 4.60
CA VAL A 60 -2.62 -2.41 4.59
C VAL A 60 -3.89 -2.77 3.81
N MET A 61 -4.84 -1.86 3.82
CA MET A 61 -6.10 -1.98 3.09
C MET A 61 -6.11 -1.04 1.88
N GLY A 62 -6.94 -1.36 0.90
CA GLY A 62 -7.22 -0.45 -0.20
C GLY A 62 -8.16 -1.05 -1.23
N ARG A 63 -8.31 -0.33 -2.34
CA ARG A 63 -9.19 -0.69 -3.44
C ARG A 63 -8.45 -0.58 -4.76
N PHE A 64 -8.76 -1.47 -5.67
CA PHE A 64 -8.21 -1.50 -7.02
C PHE A 64 -9.34 -1.30 -8.02
N ARG A 65 -9.05 -0.59 -9.11
CA ARG A 65 -9.91 -0.49 -10.28
C ARG A 65 -9.23 -1.22 -11.45
N CYS A 66 -9.94 -2.11 -12.11
CA CYS A 66 -9.50 -2.65 -13.39
C CYS A 66 -9.72 -1.58 -14.47
N THR A 67 -8.69 -1.27 -15.26
CA THR A 67 -8.77 -0.30 -16.35
C THR A 67 -8.94 -0.96 -17.72
N ASN A 68 -8.92 -2.29 -17.78
CA ASN A 68 -9.21 -3.02 -19.01
C ASN A 68 -10.71 -2.87 -19.34
N GLU A 69 -11.04 -2.13 -20.39
CA GLU A 69 -12.43 -1.91 -20.79
C GLU A 69 -13.13 -3.19 -21.29
N ALA A 70 -12.37 -4.17 -21.77
CA ALA A 70 -12.88 -5.48 -22.14
C ALA A 70 -13.07 -6.42 -20.94
N CYS A 71 -12.69 -6.00 -19.73
CA CYS A 71 -12.84 -6.79 -18.52
C CYS A 71 -14.17 -6.45 -17.81
N ASP A 72 -14.93 -7.48 -17.46
CA ASP A 72 -16.19 -7.31 -16.73
C ASP A 72 -15.98 -6.85 -15.28
N SER A 73 -14.80 -7.11 -14.71
CA SER A 73 -14.46 -6.65 -13.37
C SER A 73 -14.34 -5.13 -13.31
N LYS A 74 -15.16 -4.48 -12.49
CA LYS A 74 -15.06 -3.03 -12.24
C LYS A 74 -14.01 -2.65 -11.20
N GLY A 75 -13.42 -3.63 -10.52
CA GLY A 75 -12.48 -3.42 -9.41
C GLY A 75 -12.83 -4.24 -8.17
N TRP A 76 -11.91 -4.28 -7.21
CA TRP A 76 -12.04 -5.07 -5.98
C TRP A 76 -11.45 -4.33 -4.79
N SER A 77 -11.93 -4.66 -3.59
CA SER A 77 -11.36 -4.16 -2.34
C SER A 77 -10.52 -5.25 -1.69
N SER A 78 -9.39 -4.89 -1.12
CA SER A 78 -8.48 -5.82 -0.47
C SER A 78 -8.16 -5.35 0.95
N LYS A 79 -8.38 -6.23 1.92
CA LYS A 79 -7.95 -6.02 3.31
C LYS A 79 -6.52 -6.51 3.56
N LYS A 80 -5.89 -7.10 2.53
CA LYS A 80 -4.56 -7.69 2.58
C LYS A 80 -3.76 -7.24 1.36
N VAL A 81 -3.31 -5.99 1.41
CA VAL A 81 -2.35 -5.45 0.45
C VAL A 81 -0.99 -5.44 1.14
N ALA A 82 -0.03 -6.18 0.60
CA ALA A 82 1.28 -6.33 1.21
C ALA A 82 2.00 -4.97 1.29
N ILE A 83 2.64 -4.72 2.42
CA ILE A 83 3.52 -3.58 2.61
C ILE A 83 4.84 -4.06 3.23
N LEU A 84 5.95 -3.64 2.63
CA LEU A 84 7.28 -3.77 3.18
C LEU A 84 7.71 -2.41 3.71
N ILE A 85 7.83 -2.30 5.03
CA ILE A 85 8.33 -1.11 5.71
C ILE A 85 9.81 -1.35 5.97
N ARG A 86 10.65 -0.41 5.55
CA ARG A 86 12.10 -0.45 5.83
C ARG A 86 12.47 0.75 6.66
N GLY A 87 13.34 0.54 7.65
CA GLY A 87 13.88 1.62 8.46
C GLY A 87 15.38 1.79 8.25
N TYR A 88 15.79 3.03 8.49
CA TYR A 88 17.13 3.55 8.29
C TYR A 88 17.59 4.23 9.59
N ALA A 89 18.87 4.59 9.64
CA ALA A 89 19.41 5.37 10.74
C ALA A 89 18.56 6.63 11.04
N THR A 90 18.63 7.09 12.30
CA THR A 90 17.95 8.31 12.77
C THR A 90 16.44 8.36 12.50
N ASN A 91 15.75 7.22 12.65
CA ASN A 91 14.30 7.06 12.42
C ASN A 91 13.86 7.34 10.98
N GLY A 92 14.74 7.10 10.01
CA GLY A 92 14.37 7.13 8.61
C GLY A 92 13.51 5.94 8.22
N TYR A 93 12.63 6.11 7.24
CA TYR A 93 11.84 4.99 6.70
C TYR A 93 11.48 5.18 5.23
N ASN A 94 11.20 4.06 4.56
CA ASN A 94 10.34 4.03 3.38
C ASN A 94 9.30 2.91 3.54
N ALA A 95 8.30 2.87 2.67
CA ALA A 95 7.33 1.78 2.68
C ALA A 95 6.80 1.51 1.27
N ALA A 96 7.12 0.32 0.76
CA ALA A 96 6.66 -0.17 -0.53
C ALA A 96 5.36 -0.97 -0.35
N VAL A 97 4.26 -0.48 -0.94
CA VAL A 97 2.96 -1.16 -0.96
C VAL A 97 2.80 -1.86 -2.30
N PHE A 98 2.62 -3.18 -2.29
CA PHE A 98 2.60 -3.99 -3.50
C PHE A 98 1.20 -4.03 -4.13
N ASN A 99 1.15 -3.91 -5.45
CA ASN A 99 -0.08 -3.90 -6.22
C ASN A 99 -0.73 -5.29 -6.28
N GLN A 100 -1.97 -5.34 -6.78
CA GLN A 100 -2.69 -6.57 -7.06
C GLN A 100 -3.20 -6.56 -8.50
N ARG A 101 -3.37 -7.76 -9.05
CA ARG A 101 -3.88 -8.00 -10.40
C ARG A 101 -5.37 -8.32 -10.35
N CYS A 102 -6.06 -7.95 -11.42
CA CYS A 102 -7.44 -8.34 -11.62
C CYS A 102 -7.49 -9.85 -11.87
N ARG A 103 -8.27 -10.59 -11.08
CA ARG A 103 -8.41 -12.05 -11.25
C ARG A 103 -8.95 -12.48 -12.63
N GLU A 104 -9.70 -11.61 -13.30
CA GLU A 104 -10.38 -11.93 -14.56
C GLU A 104 -9.49 -11.69 -15.79
N CYS A 105 -8.55 -10.75 -15.71
CA CYS A 105 -7.73 -10.35 -16.88
C CYS A 105 -6.23 -10.20 -16.60
N ASP A 106 -5.79 -10.52 -15.39
CA ASP A 106 -4.41 -10.45 -14.88
C ASP A 106 -3.69 -9.09 -15.02
N GLN A 107 -4.41 -8.04 -15.42
CA GLN A 107 -3.86 -6.68 -15.46
C GLN A 107 -3.76 -6.08 -14.05
N LEU A 108 -2.74 -5.25 -13.85
CA LEU A 108 -2.56 -4.52 -12.59
C LEU A 108 -3.71 -3.54 -12.36
N GLY A 109 -4.21 -3.50 -11.14
CA GLY A 109 -5.24 -2.56 -10.75
C GLY A 109 -4.69 -1.15 -10.53
N THR A 110 -5.48 -0.14 -10.87
CA THR A 110 -5.23 1.22 -10.37
C THR A 110 -5.53 1.25 -8.88
N PHE A 111 -4.49 1.43 -8.06
CA PHE A 111 -4.58 1.31 -6.60
C PHE A 111 -5.01 2.61 -5.91
N THR A 112 -5.99 2.49 -5.01
CA THR A 112 -6.39 3.50 -4.03
C THR A 112 -6.09 2.98 -2.63
N LEU A 113 -5.13 3.59 -1.96
CA LEU A 113 -4.72 3.22 -0.60
C LEU A 113 -5.74 3.70 0.45
N ASP A 114 -6.03 2.86 1.44
CA ASP A 114 -6.61 3.30 2.71
C ASP A 114 -5.53 4.04 3.51
N LYS A 115 -5.64 5.37 3.55
CA LYS A 115 -4.63 6.24 4.15
C LYS A 115 -4.45 5.97 5.64
N GLN A 116 -5.53 5.76 6.39
CA GLN A 116 -5.45 5.54 7.83
C GLN A 116 -4.75 4.21 8.13
N SER A 117 -5.13 3.15 7.41
CA SER A 117 -4.45 1.85 7.53
C SER A 117 -2.95 1.94 7.25
N TYR A 118 -2.52 2.80 6.32
CA TYR A 118 -1.09 3.03 6.06
C TYR A 118 -0.42 3.79 7.20
N ILE A 119 -1.02 4.93 7.61
CA ILE A 119 -0.48 5.79 8.67
C ILE A 119 -0.28 4.98 9.95
N ASP A 120 -1.32 4.26 10.40
CA ASP A 120 -1.28 3.46 11.63
C ASP A 120 -0.16 2.41 11.58
N ARG A 121 -0.07 1.66 10.47
CA ARG A 121 0.90 0.56 10.32
C ARG A 121 2.34 1.07 10.28
N VAL A 122 2.58 2.15 9.54
CA VAL A 122 3.91 2.72 9.37
C VAL A 122 4.35 3.42 10.65
N ALA A 123 3.50 4.27 11.23
CA ALA A 123 3.80 4.99 12.46
C ALA A 123 4.05 4.03 13.63
N TYR A 124 3.18 3.02 13.81
CA TYR A 124 3.38 1.98 14.83
C TYR A 124 4.74 1.30 14.68
N ARG A 125 5.15 0.99 13.43
CA ARG A 125 6.40 0.29 13.19
C ARG A 125 7.62 1.15 13.51
N ILE A 126 7.63 2.41 13.07
CA ILE A 126 8.70 3.36 13.39
C ILE A 126 8.85 3.51 14.91
N GLN A 127 7.73 3.71 15.62
CA GLN A 127 7.73 3.84 17.08
C GLN A 127 8.22 2.57 17.78
N LYS A 128 7.83 1.38 17.29
CA LYS A 128 8.35 0.11 17.82
C LYS A 128 9.85 -0.06 17.64
N TRP A 129 10.40 0.31 16.48
CA TRP A 129 11.85 0.25 16.27
C TRP A 129 12.62 1.23 17.15
N ALA A 130 12.02 2.35 17.51
CA ALA A 130 12.60 3.31 18.45
C ALA A 130 12.40 2.94 19.93
N GLY A 131 11.86 1.74 20.23
CA GLY A 131 11.69 1.26 21.61
C GLY A 131 10.51 1.86 22.37
N VAL A 132 9.58 2.54 21.71
CA VAL A 132 8.38 3.09 22.35
C VAL A 132 7.47 1.95 22.82
N GLU A 133 7.11 1.98 24.09
CA GLU A 133 6.08 1.10 24.64
C GLU A 133 4.72 1.53 24.06
N LEU A 134 4.12 0.61 23.30
CA LEU A 134 2.82 0.81 22.67
C LEU A 134 2.00 -0.42 22.99
N GLU A 135 0.75 -0.20 23.37
CA GLU A 135 -0.22 -1.28 23.44
C GLU A 135 -0.26 -2.03 22.11
N ARG A 136 -0.31 -3.36 22.19
CA ARG A 136 -0.53 -4.15 20.97
C ARG A 136 -1.92 -3.78 20.47
N GLN A 137 -1.98 -3.15 19.29
CA GLN A 137 -3.23 -3.04 18.55
C GLN A 137 -3.78 -4.47 18.38
N GLN A 138 -4.86 -4.77 19.11
CA GLN A 138 -5.56 -6.03 18.98
C GLN A 138 -6.26 -6.04 17.63
N TYR A 139 -5.59 -6.59 16.63
CA TYR A 139 -6.21 -6.82 15.34
C TYR A 139 -7.05 -8.08 15.44
N THR A 140 -8.36 -7.92 15.62
CA THR A 140 -9.30 -9.01 15.43
C THR A 140 -9.30 -9.40 13.94
N PRO A 141 -8.91 -10.65 13.59
CA PRO A 141 -8.99 -11.10 12.22
C PRO A 141 -10.46 -11.04 11.78
N LYS A 142 -10.82 -10.05 10.97
CA LYS A 142 -12.13 -10.04 10.34
C LYS A 142 -12.14 -11.16 9.30
N ARG A 143 -13.05 -12.12 9.44
CA ARG A 143 -13.30 -13.13 8.39
C ARG A 143 -13.52 -12.38 7.08
N GLY A 144 -12.73 -12.75 6.08
CA GLY A 144 -12.78 -12.21 4.72
C GLY A 144 -12.41 -13.33 3.76
N LEU A 145 -12.58 -13.07 2.47
CA LEU A 145 -12.15 -14.02 1.45
C LEU A 145 -10.65 -14.35 1.63
N PRO A 146 -10.24 -15.58 1.30
CA PRO A 146 -8.84 -15.94 1.24
C PRO A 146 -8.04 -14.92 0.42
N HIS A 147 -6.80 -14.68 0.83
CA HIS A 147 -5.92 -13.83 0.05
C HIS A 147 -5.46 -14.59 -1.19
N GLU A 148 -5.77 -14.07 -2.38
CA GLU A 148 -5.42 -14.69 -3.66
C GLU A 148 -3.94 -14.39 -3.98
N THR A 149 -3.07 -15.33 -3.62
CA THR A 149 -1.60 -15.19 -3.70
C THR A 149 -1.11 -15.00 -5.14
N GLU A 150 -1.77 -15.66 -6.10
CA GLU A 150 -1.45 -15.60 -7.54
C GLU A 150 -1.61 -14.19 -8.14
N PHE A 151 -2.50 -13.37 -7.56
CA PHE A 151 -2.77 -12.01 -8.02
C PHE A 151 -2.09 -10.94 -7.16
N CYS A 152 -1.29 -11.32 -6.17
CA CYS A 152 -0.62 -10.39 -5.25
C CYS A 152 0.86 -10.19 -5.61
N GLU A 153 1.26 -8.98 -5.97
CA GLU A 153 2.66 -8.68 -6.29
C GLU A 153 3.58 -8.86 -5.08
N GLY A 154 3.06 -8.66 -3.85
CA GLY A 154 3.81 -8.93 -2.63
C GLY A 154 4.08 -10.42 -2.40
N CYS A 155 3.13 -11.30 -2.76
CA CYS A 155 3.34 -12.75 -2.72
C CYS A 155 4.37 -13.18 -3.76
N LYS A 156 4.26 -12.66 -5.00
CA LYS A 156 5.24 -12.91 -6.07
C LYS A 156 6.65 -12.46 -5.70
N LYS A 157 6.77 -11.42 -4.87
CA LYS A 157 8.04 -10.91 -4.33
C LYS A 157 8.49 -11.59 -3.03
N GLY A 158 7.68 -12.48 -2.43
CA GLY A 158 8.01 -13.18 -1.19
C GLY A 158 7.91 -12.34 0.09
N VAL A 159 7.24 -11.18 0.05
CA VAL A 159 7.17 -10.21 1.18
C VAL A 159 5.76 -10.04 1.75
N CYS A 160 4.78 -10.76 1.21
CA CYS A 160 3.43 -10.75 1.73
C CYS A 160 3.30 -11.78 2.86
N ARG A 161 3.21 -11.28 4.09
CA ARG A 161 2.91 -12.14 5.25
C ARG A 161 1.50 -12.66 5.12
N GLN A 162 1.37 -13.94 4.78
CA GLN A 162 0.10 -14.64 4.93
C GLN A 162 -0.26 -14.60 6.41
N ALA A 163 -1.49 -14.23 6.74
CA ALA A 163 -1.98 -14.43 8.09
C ALA A 163 -1.90 -15.94 8.32
N GLY A 164 -1.00 -16.37 9.20
CA GLY A 164 -0.96 -17.74 9.67
C GLY A 164 -2.35 -18.16 10.13
N ILE A 165 -2.65 -19.43 9.84
CA ILE A 165 -3.83 -20.20 10.21
C ILE A 165 -4.25 -19.91 11.66
#